data_AF-A0A1D8GPU0-F1
#
_entry.id   AF-A0A1D8GPU0-F1
#
_cell.length_a   1.000
_cell.length_b   1.000
_cell.length_c   1.000
_cell.angle_alpha   90.00
_cell.angle_beta   90.00
_cell.angle_gamma   90.00
#
_symmetry.space_group_name_H-M   'P 1'
#
loop_
_entity.id
_entity.type
_entity.pdbx_description
1 polymer ?
#
loop_
_entity_poly.entity_id
_entity_poly.type
_entity_poly.pdbx_seq_one_letter_code
_entity_poly.pdbx_strand_id
1 'polypeptide(L)' 'MNLNEVKGYDKLSESAKKLFGEVYKRHNTWHELACREDWVPVQVQECKHHLKVIFKNGEWLHYLPNGTWF' A
#
# COMPACT_ATOMS: atom_id res chain seq x y z
N MET A 1 12.27 -3.34 0.35
CA MET A 1 11.69 -2.02 0.00
C MET A 1 11.54 -1.21 1.27
N ASN A 2 11.90 0.08 1.24
CA ASN A 2 11.69 1.00 2.35
C ASN A 2 10.36 1.75 2.12
N LEU A 3 9.35 1.50 2.96
CA LEU A 3 8.03 2.15 2.80
C LEU A 3 8.08 3.66 3.07
N ASN A 4 9.12 4.13 3.76
CA ASN A 4 9.33 5.55 4.06
C ASN A 4 9.62 6.39 2.80
N GLU A 5 9.99 5.76 1.69
CA GLU A 5 10.25 6.43 0.41
C GLU A 5 8.97 6.63 -0.41
N VAL A 6 7.85 6.03 0.01
CA VAL A 6 6.55 6.17 -0.66
C VAL A 6 6.00 7.57 -0.39
N LYS A 7 5.72 8.31 -1.47
CA LYS A 7 5.20 9.67 -1.36
C LYS A 7 3.89 9.69 -0.56
N GLY A 8 3.84 10.51 0.49
CA GLY A 8 2.67 10.65 1.36
C GLY A 8 2.63 9.69 2.56
N TYR A 9 3.59 8.76 2.67
CA TYR A 9 3.70 7.87 3.83
C TYR A 9 3.94 8.64 5.15
N ASP A 10 4.72 9.71 5.08
CA ASP A 10 5.02 10.63 6.18
C ASP A 10 3.75 11.33 6.73
N LYS A 11 2.73 11.49 5.89
CA LYS A 11 1.46 12.15 6.23
C LYS A 11 0.39 11.20 6.78
N LEU A 12 0.65 9.89 6.79
CA LEU A 12 -0.26 8.90 7.33
C LEU A 12 -0.30 8.95 8.85
N SER A 13 -1.47 8.72 9.41
CA SER A 13 -1.61 8.36 10.83
C SER A 13 -0.83 7.08 11.15
N GLU A 14 -0.42 6.89 12.41
CA GLU A 14 0.28 5.66 12.82
C GLU A 14 -0.55 4.39 12.54
N SER A 15 -1.88 4.48 12.71
CA SER A 15 -2.82 3.42 12.31
C SER A 15 -2.78 3.14 10.81
N ALA A 16 -2.73 4.18 9.98
CA ALA A 16 -2.65 4.03 8.53
C ALA A 16 -1.29 3.47 8.09
N LYS A 17 -0.18 3.86 8.72
CA LYS A 17 1.15 3.28 8.46
C LYS A 17 1.15 1.78 8.74
N LYS A 18 0.56 1.37 9.85
CA LYS A 18 0.42 -0.05 10.22
C LYS A 18 -0.45 -0.80 9.21
N LEU A 19 -1.62 -0.26 8.86
CA LEU A 19 -2.51 -0.84 7.86
C LEU A 19 -1.80 -1.00 6.51
N PHE A 20 -1.09 0.04 6.06
CA PHE A 20 -0.34 0.00 4.81
C PHE A 20 0.68 -1.14 4.80
N GLY A 21 1.48 -1.27 5.86
CA GLY A 21 2.48 -2.33 5.97
C GLY A 21 1.87 -3.74 6.00
N GLU A 22 0.80 -3.93 6.77
CA GLU A 22 0.12 -5.24 6.89
C GLU A 22 -0.54 -5.67 5.58
N VAL A 23 -1.29 -4.77 4.94
CA VAL A 23 -1.98 -5.08 3.67
C VAL A 23 -1.00 -5.24 2.54
N TYR A 24 0.03 -4.38 2.45
CA TYR A 24 1.07 -4.52 1.45
C TYR A 24 1.82 -5.85 1.57
N LYS A 25 2.17 -6.27 2.80
CA LYS A 25 2.79 -7.58 3.03
C LYS A 25 1.89 -8.72 2.56
N ARG A 26 0.60 -8.67 2.88
CA ARG A 26 -0.38 -9.70 2.49
C ARG A 26 -0.60 -9.74 0.99
N HIS A 27 -0.74 -8.58 0.36
CA HIS A 27 -0.84 -8.41 -1.09
C HIS A 27 0.38 -9.06 -1.78
N ASN A 28 1.58 -8.79 -1.30
CA ASN A 28 2.81 -9.37 -1.86
C ASN A 28 2.94 -10.88 -1.63
N THR A 29 2.47 -11.40 -0.49
CA THR A 29 2.44 -12.85 -0.24
C THR A 29 1.46 -13.57 -1.14
N TRP A 30 0.29 -12.99 -1.40
CA TRP A 30 -0.75 -13.61 -2.23
C TRP A 30 -0.33 -13.81 -3.69
N HIS A 31 0.63 -13.01 -4.16
CA HIS A 31 1.08 -13.11 -5.52
C HIS A 31 2.03 -14.28 -5.83
N GLU A 32 2.62 -14.99 -4.83
CA GLU A 32 3.60 -16.12 -4.96
C GLU A 32 4.74 -15.96 -6.01
N LEU A 33 4.80 -14.83 -6.68
CA LEU A 33 5.68 -14.39 -7.73
C LEU A 33 6.25 -13.08 -7.22
N ALA A 34 7.43 -13.19 -6.62
CA ALA A 34 8.26 -12.11 -6.11
C ALA A 34 7.98 -10.76 -6.80
N CYS A 35 7.69 -9.73 -5.99
CA CYS A 35 7.86 -8.31 -6.33
C CYS A 35 8.01 -8.06 -7.83
N ARG A 36 6.94 -8.22 -8.64
CA ARG A 36 6.98 -7.60 -9.97
C ARG A 36 7.24 -6.13 -9.68
N GLU A 37 8.30 -5.57 -10.24
CA GLU A 37 8.68 -4.17 -10.01
C GLU A 37 7.49 -3.21 -10.22
N ASP A 38 6.53 -3.65 -11.01
CA ASP A 38 5.22 -3.07 -11.28
C ASP A 38 4.37 -2.79 -10.03
N TRP A 39 4.39 -3.67 -9.02
CA TRP A 39 3.61 -3.56 -7.78
C TRP A 39 4.38 -2.91 -6.62
N VAL A 40 5.40 -2.11 -6.95
CA VAL A 40 6.10 -1.26 -5.97
C VAL A 40 5.26 0.00 -5.75
N PRO A 41 4.77 0.29 -4.52
CA PRO A 41 4.01 1.49 -4.26
C PRO A 41 4.89 2.74 -4.39
N VAL A 42 4.39 3.75 -5.10
CA VAL A 42 5.07 5.04 -5.33
C VAL A 42 4.39 6.18 -4.60
N GLN A 43 3.10 6.04 -4.31
CA GLN A 43 2.33 7.03 -3.55
C GLN A 43 1.28 6.35 -2.69
N VAL A 44 1.06 6.90 -1.49
CA VAL A 44 -0.02 6.50 -0.59
C VAL A 44 -0.76 7.73 -0.08
N GLN A 45 -2.08 7.61 0.05
CA GLN A 45 -2.94 8.65 0.58
C GLN A 45 -3.95 8.04 1.56
N GLU A 46 -4.02 8.62 2.76
CA GLU A 46 -5.07 8.31 3.73
C GLU A 46 -6.39 8.97 3.29
N CYS A 47 -7.40 8.14 3.07
CA CYS A 47 -8.78 8.57 2.85
C CYS A 47 -9.59 8.25 4.12
N LYS A 48 -10.79 8.83 4.23
CA LYS A 48 -11.66 8.69 5.41
C LYS A 48 -11.90 7.24 5.87
N HIS A 49 -11.93 6.28 4.94
CA HIS A 49 -12.28 4.87 5.22
C HIS A 49 -11.30 3.85 4.64
N HIS A 50 -10.22 4.28 4.00
CA HIS A 50 -9.29 3.40 3.29
C HIS A 50 -7.97 4.12 3.02
N LEU A 51 -6.97 3.38 2.55
CA LEU A 51 -5.78 3.95 1.94
C LEU A 51 -5.84 3.79 0.44
N LYS A 52 -5.58 4.86 -0.31
CA LYS A 52 -5.33 4.76 -1.74
C LYS A 52 -3.84 4.57 -1.95
N VAL A 53 -3.45 3.46 -2.58
CA VAL A 53 -2.06 3.12 -2.88
C VAL A 53 -1.88 3.09 -4.38
N ILE A 54 -0.94 3.87 -4.91
CA ILE A 54 -0.60 3.92 -6.34
C ILE A 54 0.72 3.19 -6.54
N PHE A 55 0.79 2.35 -7.55
CA PHE A 55 1.95 1.52 -7.87
C PHE A 55 2.72 2.02 -9.09
N LYS A 56 3.94 1.53 -9.27
CA LYS A 56 4.86 1.93 -10.36
C LYS A 56 4.27 1.67 -11.75
N ASN A 57 3.44 0.64 -11.91
CA ASN A 57 2.72 0.34 -13.16
C ASN A 57 1.56 1.31 -13.49
N GLY A 58 1.25 2.26 -12.61
CA GLY A 58 0.15 3.21 -12.78
C GLY A 58 -1.20 2.71 -12.25
N GLU A 59 -1.29 1.45 -11.83
CA GLU A 59 -2.46 0.91 -11.14
C GLU A 59 -2.57 1.50 -9.71
N TRP A 60 -3.77 1.47 -9.15
CA TRP A 60 -3.99 1.82 -7.76
C TRP A 60 -4.96 0.85 -7.09
N LEU A 61 -4.78 0.65 -5.80
CA LEU A 61 -5.65 -0.18 -4.97
C LEU A 61 -6.13 0.59 -3.75
N HIS A 62 -7.32 0.24 -3.29
CA HIS A 62 -7.93 0.74 -2.08
C HIS A 62 -7.74 -0.26 -0.95
N TYR A 63 -6.80 -0.01 -0.04
CA TYR A 63 -6.59 -0.87 1.14
C TYR A 63 -7.60 -0.52 2.23
N LEU A 64 -8.41 -1.50 2.61
CA LEU A 64 -9.48 -1.38 3.59
C LEU A 64 -9.00 -1.75 5.00
N PRO A 65 -9.61 -1.21 6.07
CA PRO A 65 -9.23 -1.50 7.46
C PRO A 65 -9.32 -2.98 7.88
N ASN A 66 -10.16 -3.78 7.20
CA ASN A 66 -10.24 -5.23 7.38
C ASN A 66 -9.10 -5.99 6.68
N GLY A 67 -8.18 -5.26 6.07
CA GLY A 67 -7.00 -5.71 5.35
C GLY A 67 -7.23 -6.05 3.87
N THR A 68 -8.46 -6.06 3.37
CA THR A 68 -8.74 -6.41 1.96
C THR A 68 -8.43 -5.23 1.02
N TRP A 69 -8.36 -5.50 -0.28
CA TRP A 69 -8.13 -4.47 -1.30
C TRP A 69 -9.00 -4.69 -2.54
N PHE A 70 -9.23 -3.62 -3.30
CA PHE A 70 -9.88 -3.63 -4.61
C PHE A 70 -9.34 -2.50 -5.49
#